data_AF-A0A7Y2FGJ5-F1
#
_entry.id   AF-A0A7Y2FGJ5-F1
#
_cell.length_a   1.000
_cell.length_b   1.000
_cell.length_c   1.000
_cell.angle_alpha   90.00
_cell.angle_beta   90.00
_cell.angle_gamma   90.00
#
_symmetry.space_group_name_H-M   'P 1'
#
loop_
_entity.id
_entity.type
_entity.pdbx_description
1 polymer ?
#
loop_
_entity_poly.entity_id
_entity_poly.type
_entity_poly.pdbx_seq_one_letter_code
_entity_poly.pdbx_strand_id
1 'polypeptide(L)' 'MRSIWKGHIRFSLVTIPIRIYNAVDTAQTIRFNQLHKECSGRVGYDKKCKKCLEVV' A
#
# COMPACT_ATOMS: atom_id res chain seq x y z
N MET A 1 11.96 9.61 -2.43
CA MET A 1 10.61 10.13 -2.74
C MET A 1 10.16 9.63 -4.11
N ARG A 2 9.25 8.64 -4.16
CA ARG A 2 8.69 8.09 -5.41
C ARG A 2 7.42 8.86 -5.77
N SER A 3 7.27 9.28 -7.03
CA SER A 3 6.00 9.89 -7.48
C SER A 3 4.88 8.87 -7.40
N ILE A 4 3.76 9.24 -6.80
CA ILE A 4 2.55 8.43 -6.76
C ILE A 4 2.03 8.25 -8.19
N TRP A 5 2.10 9.34 -8.95
CA TRP A 5 1.54 9.40 -10.28
C TRP A 5 2.34 10.37 -11.16
N LYS A 6 2.34 10.08 -12.46
CA LYS A 6 2.90 10.94 -13.51
C LYS A 6 1.81 11.17 -14.55
N GLY A 7 1.67 12.40 -14.99
CA GLY A 7 0.68 12.74 -16.00
C GLY A 7 0.87 14.15 -16.55
N HIS A 8 -0.19 14.71 -17.12
CA HIS A 8 -0.16 16.02 -17.75
C HIS A 8 -1.38 16.83 -17.33
N ILE A 9 -1.20 18.11 -17.07
CA ILE A 9 -2.30 19.07 -16.85
C ILE A 9 -2.38 19.97 -18.08
N ARG A 10 -3.60 20.17 -18.59
CA ARG A 10 -3.85 21.05 -19.74
C ARG A 10 -4.52 22.33 -19.26
N PHE A 11 -3.93 23.47 -19.63
CA PHE A 11 -4.52 24.79 -19.48
C PHE A 11 -4.77 25.38 -20.87
N SER A 12 -6.03 25.35 -21.31
CA SER A 12 -6.45 25.79 -22.66
C SER A 12 -5.67 25.07 -23.78
N LEU A 13 -4.65 25.72 -24.37
CA LEU A 13 -3.77 25.14 -25.39
C LEU A 13 -2.46 24.55 -24.86
N VAL A 14 -2.06 24.87 -23.62
CA VAL A 14 -0.75 24.46 -23.09
C VAL A 14 -0.89 23.18 -22.29
N THR A 15 -0.03 22.19 -22.57
CA THR A 15 0.03 20.91 -21.83
C THR A 15 1.34 20.83 -21.07
N ILE A 16 1.26 20.65 -19.75
CA ILE A 16 2.41 20.67 -18.83
C ILE A 16 2.55 19.29 -18.18
N PRO A 17 3.70 18.61 -18.28
CA PRO A 17 3.94 17.35 -17.59
C PRO A 17 4.12 17.59 -16.08
N ILE A 18 3.46 16.78 -15.26
CA ILE A 18 3.52 16.89 -13.80
C ILE A 18 3.76 15.53 -13.13
N ARG A 19 4.26 15.59 -11.89
CA ARG A 19 4.45 14.44 -11.01
C ARG A 19 3.82 14.76 -9.67
N ILE A 20 2.98 13.86 -9.17
CA ILE A 20 2.30 14.01 -7.88
C ILE A 20 3.10 13.28 -6.81
N TYR A 21 3.28 13.96 -5.67
CA TYR A 21 3.97 13.45 -4.50
C TYR A 21 3.09 13.62 -3.27
N ASN A 22 3.25 12.75 -2.28
CA ASN A 22 2.57 12.90 -0.99
C ASN A 22 3.21 14.07 -0.24
N ALA A 23 2.39 14.98 0.29
CA ALA A 23 2.85 16.08 1.13
C ALA A 23 3.37 15.59 2.50
N VAL A 24 2.83 14.47 2.98
CA VAL A 24 3.25 13.80 4.22
C VAL A 24 3.81 12.44 3.88
N ASP A 25 5.06 12.19 4.28
CA ASP A 25 5.70 10.90 4.06
C ASP A 25 5.35 9.93 5.20
N THR A 26 4.47 8.96 4.92
CA THR A 26 4.14 7.89 5.88
C THR A 26 5.29 6.88 6.06
N ALA A 27 6.40 6.99 5.30
CA ALA A 27 7.58 6.14 5.49
C ALA A 27 8.27 6.35 6.85
N GLN A 28 8.03 7.48 7.53
CA GLN A 28 8.51 7.69 8.89
C GLN A 28 7.73 6.90 9.95
N THR A 29 6.59 6.31 9.59
CA THR A 29 5.83 5.46 10.51
C THR A 29 6.43 4.05 10.52
N ILE A 30 7.03 3.67 11.66
CA ILE A 30 7.50 2.31 11.90
C ILE A 30 6.29 1.38 11.91
N ARG A 31 6.24 0.42 10.98
CA ARG A 31 5.22 -0.64 10.94
C ARG A 31 5.82 -1.93 11.49
N PHE A 32 5.14 -2.53 12.46
CA PHE A 32 5.53 -3.83 12.99
C PHE A 32 4.86 -4.96 12.22
N ASN A 33 5.62 -6.02 11.95
CA ASN A 33 5.06 -7.29 11.53
C ASN A 33 4.53 -8.01 12.77
N GLN A 34 3.32 -8.55 12.70
CA GLN A 34 2.84 -9.45 13.74
C GLN A 34 3.59 -10.78 13.59
N LEU A 35 4.33 -11.15 14.63
CA LEU A 35 5.11 -12.39 14.66
C LEU A 35 4.46 -13.39 15.62
N HIS A 36 4.45 -14.66 15.22
CA HIS A 36 4.03 -15.76 16.08
C HIS A 36 5.04 -15.93 17.21
N LYS A 37 4.56 -15.96 18.46
CA LYS A 37 5.39 -15.89 19.67
C LYS A 37 6.44 -16.99 19.77
N GLU A 38 6.12 -18.19 19.28
CA GLU A 38 6.99 -19.37 19.44
C GLU A 38 7.94 -19.58 18.26
N CYS A 39 7.47 -19.36 17.03
CA CYS A 39 8.26 -19.63 15.82
C CYS A 39 8.84 -18.37 15.17
N SER A 40 8.49 -17.18 15.68
CA SER A 40 8.84 -15.87 15.10
C SER A 40 8.47 -15.70 13.62
N GLY A 41 7.58 -16.55 13.10
CA GLY A 41 7.05 -16.44 11.74
C GLY A 41 6.04 -15.31 11.62
N ARG A 42 5.89 -14.75 10.41
CA ARG A 42 4.91 -13.68 10.15
C ARG A 42 3.48 -14.26 10.19
N VAL A 43 2.60 -13.64 10.96
CA VAL A 43 1.18 -14.02 11.00
C VAL A 43 0.49 -13.56 9.72
N GLY A 44 -0.06 -14.52 8.97
CA GLY A 44 -0.92 -14.28 7.81
C GLY A 44 -2.40 -14.25 8.20
N TYR A 45 -3.27 -13.83 7.27
CA TYR A 45 -4.71 -13.82 7.46
C TYR A 45 -5.39 -14.67 6.39
N ASP A 46 -6.01 -15.78 6.81
CA ASP A 46 -6.76 -16.67 5.92
C ASP A 46 -8.26 -16.53 6.21
N LYS A 47 -9.05 -16.21 5.18
CA LYS A 47 -10.51 -16.26 5.28
C LYS A 47 -10.96 -17.68 4.99
N LYS A 48 -11.53 -18.36 5.98
CA LYS A 48 -12.08 -19.72 5.81
C LYS A 48 -13.60 -19.74 5.96
N CYS A 49 -14.28 -20.47 5.09
CA CYS A 49 -15.72 -20.69 5.21
C CYS A 49 -16.04 -21.53 6.45
N LYS A 50 -17.00 -21.12 7.29
CA LYS A 50 -17.34 -21.81 8.55
C LYS A 50 -17.93 -23.22 8.38
N LYS A 51 -18.48 -23.53 7.19
CA LYS A 51 -19.13 -24.83 6.92
C LYS A 51 -18.20 -25.87 6.30
N CYS A 52 -17.35 -25.47 5.37
CA CYS A 52 -16.47 -26.38 4.64
C CYS A 52 -14.98 -26.20 4.95
N LEU A 53 -14.59 -25.23 5.80
CA LEU A 53 -13.20 -24.92 6.18
C LEU A 53 -12.25 -24.60 5.02
N GLU A 54 -12.80 -24.43 3.81
CA GLU A 54 -12.09 -24.07 2.60
C GLU A 54 -11.63 -22.60 2.66
N VAL A 55 -10.42 -22.33 2.20
CA VAL A 55 -9.80 -20.99 2.15
C VAL A 55 -10.34 -20.25 0.93
N VAL A 56 -10.89 -19.06 1.15
CA VAL A 56 -11.40 -18.14 0.12
C VAL A 56 -10.44 -16.99 -0.09
#